data_AF-A0A9W8KL82-F1
#
_entry.id   AF-A0A9W8KL82-F1
#
_cell.length_a   1.000
_cell.length_b   1.000
_cell.length_c   1.000
_cell.angle_alpha   90.00
_cell.angle_beta   90.00
_cell.angle_gamma   90.00
#
_symmetry.space_group_name_H-M   'P 1'
#
loop_
_entity.id
_entity.type
_entity.pdbx_description
1 polymer ?
#
loop_
_entity_poly.entity_id
_entity_poly.type
_entity_poly.pdbx_seq_one_letter_code
_entity_poly.pdbx_strand_id
1 'polypeptide(L)'
;MGTNDTVPENHGFLDGCYLHGDAYNGAATLVSFHFVRFILFTVMFTIAGPCFYRLVAAFFDLERDFKSVVDHYNDVTNGLIYTYIVFTLGNYAHTFDWVMAAFYFAGILAYSALVEVPFLRVSLPSWRRWSKGAWAVNLIGLALVLAAAGFHIRWAYGAGFLAWYLPLFLLATATVLSTIPAKSLHHYCVDNRPNGLGIERRARKAALVLFTRSDAGQNTEQRVLAMQLRARSQEYAASRRAKPAGSSSSPESSSDLLAHKPAADQYNADDGEAISMHVINKRHSSSHGHCEDDIQSSDGELNNTNAIPLNMPPEPCKQKHEIIEERLKRLHYLNVPPSGTLPLFRYRLHLHHWQIFYILAFFTRFDKLASRACAGIVLGIVTQGSAAYGYDAMMECRQ
;
A
#
# COMPACT_ATOMS: atom_id res chain seq x y z
N MET A 1 -9.97 -54.27 -27.46
CA MET A 1 -11.35 -53.88 -27.09
C MET A 1 -11.27 -52.42 -26.66
N GLY A 2 -11.61 -51.51 -27.56
CA GLY A 2 -11.63 -50.08 -27.28
C GLY A 2 -13.00 -49.70 -26.74
N THR A 3 -13.07 -49.28 -25.49
CA THR A 3 -14.22 -48.55 -24.98
C THR A 3 -14.09 -47.13 -25.52
N ASN A 4 -14.98 -46.78 -26.46
CA ASN A 4 -15.23 -45.39 -26.82
C ASN A 4 -15.82 -44.72 -25.58
N ASP A 5 -14.96 -44.18 -24.73
CA ASP A 5 -15.38 -43.31 -23.65
C ASP A 5 -15.90 -42.03 -24.30
N THR A 6 -17.22 -41.98 -24.44
CA THR A 6 -17.95 -40.80 -24.91
C THR A 6 -17.62 -39.65 -23.98
N VAL A 7 -16.86 -38.68 -24.50
CA VAL A 7 -16.59 -37.41 -23.82
C VAL A 7 -17.94 -36.79 -23.44
N PRO A 8 -18.19 -36.50 -22.16
CA PRO A 8 -19.46 -35.88 -21.75
C PRO A 8 -19.61 -34.51 -22.42
N GLU A 9 -20.64 -34.33 -23.24
CA GLU A 9 -20.82 -33.12 -24.08
C GLU A 9 -21.31 -31.86 -23.32
N ASN A 10 -21.55 -31.94 -22.01
CA ASN A 10 -22.10 -30.82 -21.26
C ASN A 10 -21.20 -30.42 -20.10
N HIS A 11 -20.07 -29.79 -20.42
CA HIS A 11 -19.30 -29.04 -19.43
C HIS A 11 -19.94 -27.65 -19.28
N GLY A 12 -20.70 -27.45 -18.21
CA GLY A 12 -21.21 -26.13 -17.86
C GLY A 12 -20.06 -25.19 -17.52
N PHE A 13 -20.28 -23.88 -17.59
CA PHE A 13 -19.29 -22.86 -17.14
C PHE A 13 -18.80 -23.11 -15.69
N LEU A 14 -19.60 -23.81 -14.88
CA LEU A 14 -19.26 -24.22 -13.52
C LEU A 14 -18.31 -25.41 -13.43
N ASP A 15 -18.17 -26.22 -14.50
CA ASP A 15 -17.30 -27.40 -14.51
C ASP A 15 -15.82 -27.03 -14.66
N GLY A 16 -15.49 -25.79 -15.02
CA GLY A 16 -14.11 -25.29 -15.09
C GLY A 16 -13.23 -26.08 -16.06
N CYS A 17 -11.97 -25.70 -16.19
CA CYS A 17 -10.97 -26.50 -16.93
C CYS A 17 -10.59 -27.78 -16.16
N TYR A 18 -11.57 -28.54 -15.65
CA TYR A 18 -11.39 -29.85 -15.06
C TYR A 18 -11.14 -30.85 -16.19
N LEU A 19 -9.88 -30.98 -16.61
CA LEU A 19 -9.46 -32.18 -17.33
C LEU A 19 -9.43 -33.33 -16.32
N HIS A 20 -10.61 -33.93 -16.11
CA HIS A 20 -10.79 -35.14 -15.31
C HIS A 20 -10.19 -36.31 -16.09
N GLY A 21 -8.86 -36.43 -16.05
CA GLY A 21 -8.11 -37.44 -16.79
C GLY A 21 -6.82 -36.97 -17.47
N ASP A 22 -6.27 -35.78 -17.17
CA ASP A 22 -4.89 -35.55 -17.59
C ASP A 22 -3.98 -36.62 -16.94
N ALA A 23 -2.89 -37.00 -17.61
CA ALA A 23 -1.97 -38.03 -17.12
C ALA A 23 -1.28 -37.66 -15.78
N TYR A 24 -1.59 -36.49 -15.22
CA TYR A 24 -0.86 -35.84 -14.14
C TYR A 24 -1.79 -35.35 -13.00
N ASN A 25 -3.06 -35.77 -12.97
CA ASN A 25 -4.10 -35.35 -12.02
C ASN A 25 -4.23 -33.80 -11.84
N GLY A 26 -4.16 -33.03 -12.93
CA GLY A 26 -4.28 -31.58 -12.94
C GLY A 26 -3.03 -30.85 -12.42
N ALA A 27 -1.95 -31.56 -12.08
CA ALA A 27 -0.74 -30.93 -11.55
C ALA A 27 -0.07 -30.00 -12.59
N ALA A 28 -0.18 -30.34 -13.88
CA ALA A 28 0.34 -29.56 -14.99
C ALA A 28 -0.56 -28.35 -15.37
N THR A 29 -1.79 -28.27 -14.83
CA THR A 29 -2.74 -27.21 -15.17
C THR A 29 -2.34 -25.89 -14.52
N LEU A 30 -1.62 -25.04 -15.25
CA LEU A 30 -1.11 -23.75 -14.74
C LEU A 30 -2.23 -22.83 -14.20
N VAL A 31 -3.43 -22.90 -14.79
CA VAL A 31 -4.58 -22.09 -14.39
C VAL A 31 -5.78 -23.02 -14.17
N SER A 32 -6.28 -23.08 -12.94
CA SER A 32 -7.47 -23.86 -12.59
C SER A 32 -8.49 -22.95 -11.92
N PHE A 33 -9.79 -23.18 -12.16
CA PHE A 33 -10.84 -22.40 -11.53
C PHE A 33 -12.09 -23.24 -11.30
N HIS A 34 -12.59 -23.22 -10.06
CA HIS A 34 -13.87 -23.80 -9.69
C HIS A 34 -14.60 -22.78 -8.82
N PHE A 35 -15.75 -22.29 -9.30
CA PHE A 35 -16.41 -21.11 -8.71
C PHE A 35 -16.76 -21.28 -7.23
N VAL A 36 -17.42 -22.39 -6.85
CA VAL A 36 -17.80 -22.61 -5.44
C VAL A 36 -16.58 -22.68 -4.51
N ARG A 37 -15.56 -23.46 -4.90
CA ARG A 37 -14.28 -23.54 -4.15
C ARG A 37 -13.59 -22.19 -4.07
N PHE A 38 -13.63 -21.37 -5.13
CA PHE A 38 -13.10 -20.01 -5.12
C PHE A 38 -13.81 -19.11 -4.11
N ILE A 39 -15.15 -19.13 -4.07
CA ILE A 39 -15.93 -18.35 -3.09
C ILE A 39 -15.59 -18.80 -1.66
N LEU A 40 -15.58 -20.10 -1.39
CA LEU A 40 -15.23 -20.65 -0.08
C LEU A 40 -13.79 -20.29 0.34
N PHE A 41 -12.83 -20.42 -0.59
CA PHE A 41 -11.45 -20.06 -0.37
C PHE A 41 -11.31 -18.56 -0.10
N THR A 42 -12.04 -17.72 -0.83
CA THR A 42 -12.06 -16.27 -0.63
C THR A 42 -12.60 -15.90 0.74
N VAL A 43 -13.77 -16.43 1.13
CA VAL A 43 -14.33 -16.19 2.46
C VAL A 43 -13.36 -16.64 3.54
N MET A 44 -12.72 -17.80 3.38
CA MET A 44 -11.71 -18.30 4.31
C MET A 44 -10.52 -17.33 4.43
N PHE A 45 -9.94 -16.92 3.30
CA PHE A 45 -8.68 -16.18 3.28
C PHE A 45 -8.83 -14.69 3.60
N THR A 46 -9.92 -14.03 3.18
CA THR A 46 -10.11 -12.58 3.32
C THR A 46 -11.00 -12.17 4.47
N ILE A 47 -11.86 -13.07 4.97
CA ILE A 47 -12.81 -12.76 6.05
C ILE A 47 -12.56 -13.65 7.26
N ALA A 48 -12.82 -14.96 7.14
CA ALA A 48 -12.85 -15.86 8.28
C ALA A 48 -11.47 -15.99 8.96
N GLY A 49 -10.39 -16.11 8.20
CA GLY A 49 -9.02 -16.18 8.70
C GLY A 49 -8.58 -14.92 9.44
N PRO A 50 -8.65 -13.72 8.84
CA PRO A 50 -8.36 -12.47 9.54
C PRO A 50 -9.21 -12.24 10.79
N CYS A 51 -10.52 -12.54 10.73
CA CYS A 51 -11.40 -12.47 11.90
C CYS A 51 -10.97 -13.45 12.99
N PHE A 52 -10.67 -14.70 12.61
CA PHE A 52 -10.19 -15.72 13.54
C PHE A 52 -8.87 -15.30 14.20
N TYR A 53 -7.90 -14.80 13.42
CA TYR A 53 -6.66 -14.24 13.98
C TYR A 53 -6.94 -13.11 14.98
N ARG A 54 -7.82 -12.15 14.63
CA ARG A 54 -8.16 -11.03 15.50
C ARG A 54 -8.80 -11.48 16.82
N LEU A 55 -9.64 -12.52 16.79
CA LEU A 55 -10.22 -13.13 17.99
C LEU A 55 -9.16 -13.82 18.85
N VAL A 56 -8.28 -14.62 18.24
CA VAL A 56 -7.15 -15.27 18.91
C VAL A 56 -6.22 -14.23 19.53
N ALA A 57 -5.87 -13.18 18.78
CA ALA A 57 -5.03 -12.09 19.25
C ALA A 57 -5.65 -11.33 20.42
N ALA A 58 -6.96 -11.08 20.39
CA ALA A 58 -7.65 -10.47 21.51
C ALA A 58 -7.70 -11.37 22.75
N PHE A 59 -7.85 -12.69 22.56
CA PHE A 59 -7.94 -13.65 23.67
C PHE A 59 -6.61 -13.87 24.38
N PHE A 60 -5.51 -13.93 23.63
CA PHE A 60 -4.16 -14.18 24.15
C PHE A 60 -3.31 -12.91 24.32
N ASP A 61 -3.91 -11.73 24.12
CA ASP A 61 -3.22 -10.43 24.13
C ASP A 61 -1.97 -10.41 23.21
N LEU A 62 -2.11 -10.98 22.02
CA LEU A 62 -1.05 -11.01 21.02
C LEU A 62 -0.83 -9.63 20.39
N GLU A 63 0.38 -9.41 19.89
CA GLU A 63 0.72 -8.18 19.19
C GLU A 63 -0.21 -7.97 17.97
N ARG A 64 -0.87 -6.81 17.94
CA ARG A 64 -1.82 -6.44 16.91
C ARG A 64 -1.71 -4.96 16.61
N ASP A 65 -1.68 -4.63 15.32
CA ASP A 65 -1.77 -3.23 14.93
C ASP A 65 -3.22 -2.75 14.94
N PHE A 66 -3.41 -1.51 15.40
CA PHE A 66 -4.71 -0.84 15.35
C PHE A 66 -4.92 -0.36 13.92
N LYS A 67 -5.94 -0.92 13.26
CA LYS A 67 -6.24 -0.60 11.86
C LYS A 67 -7.42 0.35 11.78
N SER A 68 -7.26 1.41 11.01
CA SER A 68 -8.39 2.27 10.67
C SER A 68 -9.35 1.53 9.72
N VAL A 69 -10.55 2.08 9.51
CA VAL A 69 -11.50 1.55 8.53
C VAL A 69 -10.92 1.54 7.11
N VAL A 70 -10.11 2.55 6.78
CA VAL A 70 -9.44 2.66 5.48
C VAL A 70 -8.39 1.56 5.32
N ASP A 71 -7.59 1.30 6.35
CA ASP A 71 -6.59 0.24 6.33
C ASP A 71 -7.26 -1.13 6.20
N HIS A 72 -8.37 -1.35 6.91
CA HIS A 72 -9.15 -2.57 6.79
C HIS A 72 -9.70 -2.78 5.38
N TYR A 73 -10.23 -1.72 4.75
CA TYR A 73 -10.70 -1.78 3.37
C TYR A 73 -9.57 -2.10 2.39
N ASN A 74 -8.39 -1.49 2.58
CA ASN A 74 -7.20 -1.78 1.79
C ASN A 74 -6.75 -3.24 1.97
N ASP A 75 -6.77 -3.75 3.19
CA ASP A 75 -6.42 -5.14 3.48
C ASP A 75 -7.38 -6.13 2.83
N VAL A 76 -8.68 -5.87 2.89
CA VAL A 76 -9.68 -6.71 2.21
C VAL A 76 -9.48 -6.69 0.71
N THR A 77 -9.27 -5.50 0.12
CA THR A 77 -9.04 -5.34 -1.32
C THR A 77 -7.79 -6.08 -1.77
N ASN A 78 -6.67 -5.88 -1.07
CA ASN A 78 -5.43 -6.60 -1.34
C ASN A 78 -5.60 -8.11 -1.13
N GLY A 79 -6.26 -8.52 -0.05
CA GLY A 79 -6.60 -9.91 0.22
C GLY A 79 -7.38 -10.57 -0.91
N LEU A 80 -8.33 -9.87 -1.53
CA LEU A 80 -9.07 -10.33 -2.70
C LEU A 80 -8.16 -10.50 -3.93
N ILE A 81 -7.28 -9.54 -4.20
CA ILE A 81 -6.31 -9.61 -5.30
C ILE A 81 -5.37 -10.82 -5.10
N TYR A 82 -4.78 -10.94 -3.92
CA TYR A 82 -3.89 -12.05 -3.57
C TYR A 82 -4.62 -13.40 -3.62
N THR A 83 -5.85 -13.45 -3.14
CA THR A 83 -6.70 -14.64 -3.24
C THR A 83 -6.90 -15.08 -4.68
N TYR A 84 -7.28 -14.14 -5.56
CA TYR A 84 -7.49 -14.47 -6.96
C TYR A 84 -6.24 -15.04 -7.61
N ILE A 85 -5.09 -14.39 -7.40
CA ILE A 85 -3.81 -14.81 -7.98
C ILE A 85 -3.40 -16.19 -7.43
N VAL A 86 -3.40 -16.37 -6.11
CA VAL A 86 -2.96 -17.63 -5.49
C VAL A 86 -3.91 -18.77 -5.84
N PHE A 87 -5.22 -18.54 -5.83
CA PHE A 87 -6.20 -19.59 -6.12
C PHE A 87 -6.07 -20.09 -7.56
N THR A 88 -6.00 -19.16 -8.51
CA THR A 88 -5.96 -19.47 -9.94
C THR A 88 -4.65 -20.15 -10.35
N LEU A 89 -3.50 -19.59 -9.94
CA LEU A 89 -2.18 -20.06 -10.36
C LEU A 89 -1.61 -21.17 -9.45
N GLY A 90 -2.07 -21.24 -8.21
CA GLY A 90 -1.63 -22.23 -7.22
C GLY A 90 -2.40 -23.55 -7.27
N ASN A 91 -3.30 -23.73 -8.25
CA ASN A 91 -4.11 -24.94 -8.43
C ASN A 91 -5.07 -25.24 -7.25
N TYR A 92 -5.52 -24.21 -6.54
CA TYR A 92 -6.38 -24.39 -5.35
C TYR A 92 -7.81 -24.82 -5.70
N ALA A 93 -8.20 -24.77 -6.96
CA ALA A 93 -9.40 -25.44 -7.40
C ALA A 93 -9.35 -26.96 -7.12
N HIS A 94 -8.16 -27.56 -7.05
CA HIS A 94 -8.00 -29.00 -6.76
C HIS A 94 -7.53 -29.26 -5.33
N THR A 95 -6.60 -28.46 -4.81
CA THR A 95 -5.99 -28.68 -3.49
C THR A 95 -6.83 -28.17 -2.32
N PHE A 96 -7.77 -27.26 -2.55
CA PHE A 96 -8.60 -26.72 -1.47
C PHE A 96 -9.66 -27.73 -1.03
N ASP A 97 -9.43 -28.31 0.15
CA ASP A 97 -10.34 -29.23 0.84
C ASP A 97 -10.36 -28.95 2.36
N TRP A 98 -11.05 -29.82 3.11
CA TRP A 98 -11.13 -29.69 4.56
C TRP A 98 -9.79 -29.89 5.27
N VAL A 99 -8.85 -30.69 4.70
CA VAL A 99 -7.51 -30.89 5.27
C VAL A 99 -6.75 -29.58 5.20
N MET A 100 -6.72 -28.95 4.03
CA MET A 100 -6.08 -27.64 3.84
C MET A 100 -6.69 -26.60 4.79
N ALA A 101 -8.02 -26.56 4.92
CA ALA A 101 -8.71 -25.64 5.82
C ALA A 101 -8.34 -25.87 7.30
N ALA A 102 -8.27 -27.12 7.76
CA ALA A 102 -7.85 -27.45 9.12
C ALA A 102 -6.41 -26.98 9.40
N PHE A 103 -5.49 -27.29 8.48
CA PHE A 103 -4.09 -26.88 8.60
C PHE A 103 -3.89 -25.36 8.41
N TYR A 104 -4.80 -24.68 7.73
CA TYR A 104 -4.84 -23.23 7.62
C TYR A 104 -5.04 -22.55 8.97
N PHE A 105 -6.09 -22.94 9.70
CA PHE A 105 -6.33 -22.40 11.04
C PHE A 105 -5.26 -22.85 12.04
N ALA A 106 -4.77 -24.09 11.93
CA ALA A 106 -3.62 -24.55 12.72
C ALA A 106 -2.35 -23.71 12.44
N GLY A 107 -2.12 -23.34 11.19
CA GLY A 107 -1.03 -22.46 10.77
C GLY A 107 -1.14 -21.07 11.39
N ILE A 108 -2.33 -20.47 11.38
CA ILE A 108 -2.59 -19.19 12.06
C ILE A 108 -2.21 -19.29 13.54
N LEU A 109 -2.73 -20.30 14.26
CA LEU A 109 -2.47 -20.47 15.69
C LEU A 109 -0.99 -20.74 15.99
N ALA A 110 -0.39 -21.71 15.31
CA ALA A 110 0.98 -22.13 15.55
C ALA A 110 1.97 -20.99 15.27
N TYR A 111 1.76 -20.24 14.19
CA TYR A 111 2.63 -19.13 13.85
C TYR A 111 2.43 -17.93 14.77
N SER A 112 1.19 -17.64 15.16
CA SER A 112 0.88 -16.61 16.17
C SER A 112 1.60 -16.89 17.49
N ALA A 113 1.57 -18.14 17.96
CA ALA A 113 2.29 -18.53 19.16
C ALA A 113 3.83 -18.43 18.99
N LEU A 114 4.34 -18.73 17.78
CA LEU A 114 5.76 -18.68 17.48
C LEU A 114 6.32 -17.26 17.50
N VAL A 115 5.60 -16.28 16.94
CA VAL A 115 6.07 -14.88 16.86
C VAL A 115 6.09 -14.18 18.22
N GLU A 116 5.31 -14.67 19.18
CA GLU A 116 5.30 -14.11 20.55
C GLU A 116 6.50 -14.53 21.40
N VAL A 117 7.25 -15.55 20.99
CA VAL A 117 8.39 -16.03 21.75
C VAL A 117 9.47 -14.93 21.81
N PRO A 118 9.84 -14.40 23.00
CA PRO A 118 10.67 -13.20 23.08
C PRO A 118 12.03 -13.31 22.38
N PHE A 119 12.66 -14.49 22.42
CA PHE A 119 13.96 -14.69 21.76
C PHE A 119 13.84 -14.84 20.23
N LEU A 120 12.64 -15.03 19.69
CA LEU A 120 12.36 -15.07 18.25
C LEU A 120 11.99 -13.70 17.68
N ARG A 121 11.80 -12.67 18.52
CA ARG A 121 11.60 -11.27 18.11
C ARG A 121 12.91 -10.64 17.64
N VAL A 122 13.47 -11.21 16.58
CA VAL A 122 14.76 -10.81 16.00
C VAL A 122 14.59 -10.45 14.53
N SER A 123 15.34 -9.45 14.07
CA SER A 123 15.31 -9.04 12.67
C SER A 123 16.41 -9.74 11.87
N LEU A 124 16.13 -10.08 10.61
CA LEU A 124 17.12 -10.70 9.72
C LEU A 124 18.44 -9.91 9.60
N PRO A 125 18.46 -8.55 9.52
CA PRO A 125 19.72 -7.81 9.51
C PRO A 125 20.60 -8.01 10.75
N SER A 126 20.00 -8.40 11.88
CA SER A 126 20.69 -8.65 13.15
C SER A 126 21.11 -10.11 13.33
N TRP A 127 21.06 -10.95 12.29
CA TRP A 127 21.28 -12.41 12.37
C TRP A 127 22.57 -12.84 13.08
N ARG A 128 23.64 -12.05 12.95
CA ARG A 128 24.92 -12.30 13.64
C ARG A 128 24.85 -12.19 15.16
N ARG A 129 23.85 -11.48 15.68
CA ARG A 129 23.63 -11.24 17.12
C ARG A 129 22.49 -12.09 17.69
N TRP A 130 21.90 -12.97 16.89
CA TRP A 130 20.82 -13.85 17.35
C TRP A 130 21.29 -14.79 18.47
N SER A 131 20.40 -15.09 19.41
CA SER A 131 20.65 -16.09 20.43
C SER A 131 20.79 -17.49 19.82
N LYS A 132 21.44 -18.43 20.52
CA LYS A 132 21.56 -19.83 20.07
C LYS A 132 20.18 -20.48 19.85
N GLY A 133 19.20 -20.15 20.68
CA GLY A 133 17.82 -20.62 20.55
C GLY A 133 17.15 -20.09 19.28
N ALA A 134 17.30 -18.79 18.99
CA ALA A 134 16.78 -18.19 17.76
C ALA A 134 17.40 -18.83 16.51
N TRP A 135 18.71 -19.06 16.53
CA TRP A 135 19.41 -19.79 15.47
C TRP A 135 18.86 -21.20 15.27
N ALA A 136 18.70 -21.98 16.35
CA ALA A 136 18.19 -23.34 16.26
C ALA A 136 16.80 -23.39 15.62
N VAL A 137 15.87 -22.55 16.08
CA VAL A 137 14.49 -22.50 15.53
C VAL A 137 14.51 -22.09 14.05
N ASN A 138 15.27 -21.06 13.67
CA ASN A 138 15.34 -20.62 12.28
C ASN A 138 15.99 -21.67 11.37
N LEU A 139 17.03 -22.38 11.84
CA LEU A 139 17.66 -23.47 11.08
C LEU A 139 16.73 -24.67 10.92
N ILE A 140 15.96 -25.01 11.96
CA ILE A 140 14.92 -26.05 11.88
C ILE A 140 13.84 -25.63 10.87
N GLY A 141 13.35 -24.39 10.95
CA GLY A 141 12.39 -23.85 10.00
C GLY A 141 12.91 -23.91 8.55
N LEU A 142 14.15 -23.48 8.34
CA LEU A 142 14.81 -23.57 7.03
C LEU A 142 14.90 -25.02 6.54
N ALA A 143 15.33 -25.95 7.40
CA ALA A 143 15.42 -27.36 7.05
C ALA A 143 14.04 -27.96 6.67
N LEU A 144 12.98 -27.59 7.39
CA LEU A 144 11.61 -28.00 7.07
C LEU A 144 11.15 -27.45 5.71
N VAL A 145 11.42 -26.18 5.42
CA VAL A 145 11.10 -25.56 4.12
C VAL A 145 11.88 -26.24 2.98
N LEU A 146 13.17 -26.52 3.18
CA LEU A 146 14.00 -27.20 2.18
C LEU A 146 13.54 -28.65 1.95
N ALA A 147 13.19 -29.37 3.01
CA ALA A 147 12.63 -30.72 2.90
C ALA A 147 11.30 -30.71 2.14
N ALA A 148 10.38 -29.81 2.50
CA ALA A 148 9.13 -29.62 1.78
C ALA A 148 9.37 -29.28 0.30
N ALA A 149 10.28 -28.35 0.01
CA ALA A 149 10.65 -28.01 -1.37
C ALA A 149 11.17 -29.23 -2.14
N GLY A 150 12.04 -30.05 -1.53
CA GLY A 150 12.53 -31.29 -2.12
C GLY A 150 11.42 -32.29 -2.44
N PHE A 151 10.44 -32.46 -1.54
CA PHE A 151 9.27 -33.30 -1.80
C PHE A 151 8.43 -32.79 -2.97
N HIS A 152 8.17 -31.48 -3.02
CA HIS A 152 7.38 -30.88 -4.10
C HIS A 152 8.11 -30.92 -5.45
N ILE A 153 9.43 -30.75 -5.47
CA ILE A 153 10.26 -30.95 -6.68
C ILE A 153 10.17 -32.40 -7.16
N ARG A 154 10.25 -33.38 -6.26
CA ARG A 154 10.08 -34.80 -6.60
C ARG A 154 8.69 -35.08 -7.20
N TRP A 155 7.63 -34.49 -6.65
CA TRP A 155 6.29 -34.61 -7.24
C TRP A 155 6.19 -33.90 -8.58
N ALA A 156 6.82 -32.74 -8.75
CA ALA A 156 6.87 -32.04 -10.03
C ALA A 156 7.55 -32.88 -11.12
N TYR A 157 8.63 -33.57 -10.75
CA TYR A 157 9.32 -34.52 -11.62
C TYR A 157 8.42 -35.70 -12.00
N GLY A 158 7.78 -36.34 -11.01
CA GLY A 158 6.88 -37.47 -11.27
C GLY A 158 5.66 -37.10 -12.11
N ALA A 159 5.24 -35.83 -12.07
CA ALA A 159 4.14 -35.29 -12.87
C ALA A 159 4.61 -34.65 -14.20
N GLY A 160 5.88 -34.83 -14.59
CA GLY A 160 6.38 -34.40 -15.90
C GLY A 160 6.45 -32.87 -16.14
N PHE A 161 6.27 -32.04 -15.11
CA PHE A 161 6.23 -30.58 -15.25
C PHE A 161 7.40 -29.85 -14.59
N LEU A 162 8.43 -30.58 -14.17
CA LEU A 162 9.62 -30.03 -13.52
C LEU A 162 10.27 -28.87 -14.33
N ALA A 163 10.26 -28.98 -15.65
CA ALA A 163 10.82 -27.97 -16.57
C ALA A 163 10.12 -26.60 -16.46
N TRP A 164 8.85 -26.56 -16.03
CA TRP A 164 8.13 -25.31 -15.77
C TRP A 164 8.20 -24.91 -14.29
N TYR A 165 8.10 -25.91 -13.40
CA TYR A 165 8.10 -25.69 -11.95
C TYR A 165 9.37 -24.99 -11.46
N LEU A 166 10.54 -25.49 -11.86
CA LEU A 166 11.80 -24.97 -11.32
C LEU A 166 12.11 -23.55 -11.83
N PRO A 167 11.96 -23.22 -13.12
CA PRO A 167 12.14 -21.83 -13.58
C PRO A 167 11.14 -20.86 -12.95
N LEU A 168 9.88 -21.24 -12.76
CA LEU A 168 8.90 -20.39 -12.08
C LEU A 168 9.24 -20.19 -10.60
N PHE A 169 9.75 -21.23 -9.93
CA PHE A 169 10.27 -21.12 -8.55
C PHE A 169 11.46 -20.18 -8.46
N LEU A 170 12.43 -20.33 -9.37
CA LEU A 170 13.59 -19.45 -9.43
C LEU A 170 13.20 -18.02 -9.77
N LEU A 171 12.26 -17.82 -10.70
CA LEU A 171 11.75 -16.50 -11.06
C LEU A 171 11.07 -15.83 -9.87
N ALA A 172 10.15 -16.51 -9.19
CA ALA A 172 9.46 -15.97 -8.03
C ALA A 172 10.44 -15.62 -6.90
N THR A 173 11.41 -16.50 -6.63
CA THR A 173 12.48 -16.26 -5.65
C THR A 173 13.35 -15.07 -6.06
N ALA A 174 13.74 -14.99 -7.34
CA ALA A 174 14.52 -13.90 -7.89
C ALA A 174 13.79 -12.56 -7.80
N THR A 175 12.46 -12.53 -8.00
CA THR A 175 11.66 -11.31 -7.84
C THR A 175 11.72 -10.78 -6.41
N VAL A 176 11.63 -11.63 -5.37
CA VAL A 176 11.82 -11.19 -3.98
C VAL A 176 13.22 -10.67 -3.76
N LEU A 177 14.22 -11.43 -4.21
CA LEU A 177 15.62 -11.06 -4.02
C LEU A 177 16.01 -9.80 -4.79
N SER A 178 15.30 -9.48 -5.89
CA SER A 178 15.52 -8.28 -6.71
C SER A 178 15.29 -6.97 -5.94
N THR A 179 14.57 -7.01 -4.82
CA THR A 179 14.41 -5.85 -3.94
C THR A 179 15.73 -5.39 -3.32
N ILE A 180 16.70 -6.30 -3.13
CA ILE A 180 18.04 -5.99 -2.61
C ILE A 180 18.83 -5.11 -3.59
N PRO A 181 19.09 -5.54 -4.85
CA PRO A 181 19.77 -4.69 -5.82
C PRO A 181 18.95 -3.45 -6.18
N ALA A 182 17.61 -3.52 -6.20
CA ALA A 182 16.77 -2.34 -6.42
C ALA A 182 16.99 -1.27 -5.34
N LYS A 183 17.03 -1.67 -4.06
CA LYS A 183 17.37 -0.77 -2.95
C LYS A 183 18.78 -0.21 -3.08
N SER A 184 19.78 -1.05 -3.35
CA SER A 184 21.17 -0.60 -3.51
C SER A 184 21.32 0.37 -4.68
N LEU A 185 20.65 0.10 -5.80
CA LEU A 185 20.62 0.98 -6.95
C LEU A 185 19.93 2.31 -6.61
N HIS A 186 18.80 2.27 -5.89
CA HIS A 186 18.12 3.47 -5.42
C HIS A 186 19.04 4.31 -4.53
N HIS A 187 19.68 3.73 -3.51
CA HIS A 187 20.61 4.46 -2.64
C HIS A 187 21.79 5.05 -3.42
N TYR A 188 22.38 4.28 -4.34
CA TYR A 188 23.43 4.79 -5.22
C TYR A 188 22.95 5.99 -6.05
N CYS A 189 21.71 5.94 -6.56
CA CYS A 189 21.13 7.04 -7.31
C CYS A 189 20.86 8.26 -6.43
N VAL A 190 20.39 8.06 -5.21
CA VAL A 190 20.19 9.15 -4.25
C VAL A 190 21.49 9.87 -3.94
N ASP A 191 22.56 9.10 -3.68
CA ASP A 191 23.84 9.66 -3.23
C ASP A 191 24.65 10.29 -4.39
N ASN A 192 24.63 9.67 -5.59
CA ASN A 192 25.47 10.11 -6.72
C ASN A 192 24.71 10.94 -7.77
N ARG A 193 23.39 10.84 -7.80
CA ARG A 193 22.52 11.55 -8.75
C ARG A 193 21.32 12.14 -8.04
N PRO A 194 21.51 13.15 -7.16
CA PRO A 194 20.40 13.80 -6.46
C PRO A 194 19.38 14.47 -7.40
N ASN A 195 19.76 14.66 -8.66
CA ASN A 195 18.90 15.12 -9.74
C ASN A 195 18.08 14.01 -10.44
N GLY A 196 18.18 12.76 -9.97
CA GLY A 196 17.56 11.56 -10.56
C GLY A 196 18.39 10.92 -11.69
N LEU A 197 18.03 9.70 -12.08
CA LEU A 197 18.68 8.92 -13.16
C LEU A 197 18.53 9.54 -14.57
N GLY A 198 17.84 10.68 -14.69
CA GLY A 198 17.56 11.34 -15.97
C GLY A 198 16.48 10.64 -16.80
N ILE A 199 16.22 9.35 -16.59
CA ILE A 199 15.16 8.60 -17.27
C ILE A 199 13.78 9.15 -16.90
N GLU A 200 13.51 9.35 -15.61
CA GLU A 200 12.26 9.97 -15.16
C GLU A 200 12.12 11.41 -15.68
N ARG A 201 13.22 12.17 -15.72
CA ARG A 201 13.21 13.51 -16.33
C ARG A 201 12.94 13.45 -17.84
N ARG A 202 13.49 12.46 -18.55
CA ARG A 202 13.24 12.24 -19.99
C ARG A 202 11.80 11.78 -20.23
N ALA A 203 11.29 10.86 -19.44
CA ALA A 203 9.90 10.40 -19.50
C ALA A 203 8.92 11.52 -19.15
N ARG A 204 9.20 12.31 -18.10
CA ARG A 204 8.40 13.49 -17.74
C ARG A 204 8.47 14.57 -18.79
N LYS A 205 9.65 14.84 -19.38
CA LYS A 205 9.77 15.76 -20.52
C LYS A 205 9.04 15.25 -21.76
N ALA A 206 9.13 13.95 -22.06
CA ALA A 206 8.41 13.34 -23.18
C ALA A 206 6.89 13.39 -22.98
N ALA A 207 6.41 13.07 -21.77
CA ALA A 207 5.01 13.21 -21.39
C ALA A 207 4.56 14.67 -21.49
N LEU A 208 5.32 15.62 -20.93
CA LEU A 208 5.03 17.05 -21.07
C LEU A 208 4.97 17.49 -22.53
N VAL A 209 5.90 17.05 -23.38
CA VAL A 209 5.88 17.34 -24.82
C VAL A 209 4.64 16.71 -25.49
N LEU A 210 4.27 15.47 -25.15
CA LEU A 210 3.09 14.81 -25.69
C LEU A 210 1.79 15.50 -25.26
N PHE A 211 1.65 15.86 -23.98
CA PHE A 211 0.45 16.52 -23.46
C PHE A 211 0.36 18.00 -23.90
N THR A 212 1.46 18.75 -23.89
CA THR A 212 1.44 20.15 -24.38
C THR A 212 1.29 20.25 -25.90
N ARG A 213 1.72 19.23 -26.66
CA ARG A 213 1.45 19.15 -28.10
C ARG A 213 -0.02 18.85 -28.39
N SER A 214 -0.73 18.18 -27.48
CA SER A 214 -2.19 18.00 -27.57
C SER A 214 -2.94 19.32 -27.37
N ASP A 215 -2.45 20.20 -26.48
CA ASP A 215 -3.06 21.51 -26.20
C ASP A 215 -2.66 22.62 -27.19
N ALA A 216 -1.83 22.32 -28.20
CA ALA A 216 -1.49 23.28 -29.25
C ALA A 216 -2.73 23.75 -30.05
N GLY A 217 -3.83 22.98 -30.02
CA GLY A 217 -5.14 23.41 -30.55
C GLY A 217 -5.82 24.47 -29.67
N GLN A 218 -5.84 24.29 -28.35
CA GLN A 218 -6.52 25.20 -27.40
C GLN A 218 -5.74 26.50 -27.12
N ASN A 219 -4.42 26.48 -27.28
CA ASN A 219 -3.58 27.68 -27.12
C ASN A 219 -3.87 28.77 -28.17
N THR A 220 -4.49 28.43 -29.30
CA THR A 220 -4.90 29.41 -30.31
C THR A 220 -6.01 30.31 -29.78
N GLU A 221 -7.02 29.75 -29.12
CA GLU A 221 -8.11 30.51 -28.51
C GLU A 221 -7.62 31.38 -27.35
N GLN A 222 -6.76 30.85 -26.48
CA GLN A 222 -6.18 31.64 -25.38
C GLN A 222 -5.27 32.77 -25.91
N ARG A 223 -4.53 32.56 -27.00
CA ARG A 223 -3.75 33.63 -27.66
C ARG A 223 -4.64 34.70 -28.29
N VAL A 224 -5.73 34.31 -28.94
CA VAL A 224 -6.72 35.25 -29.49
C VAL A 224 -7.37 36.07 -28.37
N LEU A 225 -7.76 35.43 -27.26
CA LEU A 225 -8.33 36.10 -26.10
C LEU A 225 -7.33 37.07 -25.45
N ALA A 226 -6.07 36.66 -25.29
CA ALA A 226 -5.02 37.52 -24.73
C ALA A 226 -4.72 38.73 -25.63
N MET A 227 -4.75 38.55 -26.97
CA MET A 227 -4.62 39.66 -27.91
C MET A 227 -5.82 40.62 -27.83
N GLN A 228 -7.06 40.10 -27.74
CA GLN A 228 -8.26 40.92 -27.58
C GLN A 228 -8.26 41.73 -26.27
N LEU A 229 -7.79 41.13 -25.17
CA LEU A 229 -7.67 41.83 -23.88
C LEU A 229 -6.62 42.95 -23.92
N ARG A 230 -5.50 42.75 -24.61
CA ARG A 230 -4.49 43.80 -24.81
C ARG A 230 -5.01 44.94 -25.69
N ALA A 231 -5.76 44.64 -26.75
CA ALA A 231 -6.37 45.67 -27.58
C ALA A 231 -7.36 46.53 -26.77
N ARG A 232 -8.24 45.89 -25.98
CA ARG A 232 -9.17 46.61 -25.09
C ARG A 232 -8.47 47.45 -24.03
N SER A 233 -7.38 46.96 -23.44
CA SER A 233 -6.66 47.74 -22.42
C SER A 233 -5.97 48.97 -23.01
N GLN A 234 -5.47 48.87 -24.24
CA GLN A 234 -4.92 50.01 -24.98
C GLN A 234 -6.00 51.04 -25.34
N GLU A 235 -7.17 50.60 -25.80
CA GLU A 235 -8.32 51.49 -26.04
C GLU A 235 -8.76 52.21 -24.76
N TYR A 236 -8.80 51.49 -23.63
CA TYR A 236 -9.17 52.07 -22.33
C TYR A 236 -8.11 53.08 -21.83
N ALA A 237 -6.83 52.81 -22.08
CA ALA A 237 -5.76 53.75 -21.76
C ALA A 237 -5.81 55.01 -22.64
N ALA A 238 -6.14 54.85 -23.93
CA ALA A 238 -6.30 55.95 -24.87
C ALA A 238 -7.52 56.83 -24.54
N SER A 239 -8.66 56.23 -24.19
CA SER A 239 -9.86 56.97 -23.80
C SER A 239 -9.67 57.75 -22.50
N ARG A 240 -8.88 57.21 -21.56
CA ARG A 240 -8.51 57.91 -20.32
C ARG A 240 -7.59 59.11 -20.57
N ARG A 241 -6.73 59.06 -21.59
CA ARG A 241 -5.89 60.20 -22.02
C ARG A 241 -6.68 61.27 -22.76
N ALA A 242 -7.75 60.90 -23.46
CA ALA A 242 -8.59 61.84 -24.20
C ALA A 242 -9.55 62.65 -23.29
N LYS A 243 -9.63 62.33 -22.00
CA LYS A 243 -10.48 63.09 -21.06
C LYS A 243 -9.77 64.40 -20.71
N PRO A 244 -10.29 65.57 -21.12
CA PRO A 244 -9.63 66.84 -20.90
C PRO A 244 -9.47 67.10 -19.40
N ALA A 245 -8.27 67.53 -19.01
CA ALA A 245 -7.91 67.92 -17.65
C ALA A 245 -8.68 69.20 -17.27
N GLY A 246 -9.92 69.02 -16.82
CA GLY A 246 -10.76 70.07 -16.27
C GLY A 246 -11.28 69.65 -14.91
N SER A 247 -11.04 70.50 -13.91
CA SER A 247 -11.44 70.41 -12.49
C SER A 247 -10.56 69.55 -11.57
N SER A 248 -9.44 70.17 -11.19
CA SER A 248 -8.72 69.91 -9.95
C SER A 248 -9.61 70.14 -8.73
N SER A 249 -9.71 69.14 -7.85
CA SER A 249 -9.96 69.36 -6.42
C SER A 249 -9.07 68.40 -5.63
N SER A 250 -8.13 69.00 -4.90
CA SER A 250 -7.29 68.36 -3.86
C SER A 250 -8.19 67.84 -2.73
N PRO A 251 -7.79 66.82 -1.91
CA PRO A 251 -6.78 67.08 -0.87
C PRO A 251 -5.94 65.88 -0.36
N GLU A 252 -4.94 66.25 0.47
CA GLU A 252 -4.39 65.56 1.66
C GLU A 252 -3.67 64.20 1.50
N SER A 253 -2.35 64.08 1.70
CA SER A 253 -1.50 64.34 2.89
C SER A 253 -1.80 63.44 4.09
N SER A 254 -1.18 62.26 4.14
CA SER A 254 -0.91 61.53 5.38
C SER A 254 0.36 60.68 5.23
N SER A 255 1.46 61.23 5.72
CA SER A 255 2.64 60.50 6.19
C SER A 255 2.29 59.76 7.48
N ASP A 256 2.70 58.50 7.63
CA ASP A 256 3.36 57.98 8.84
C ASP A 256 3.52 56.44 8.82
N LEU A 257 4.46 56.00 9.67
CA LEU A 257 4.68 54.66 10.23
C LEU A 257 5.72 53.72 9.58
N LEU A 258 6.94 53.91 10.09
CA LEU A 258 7.71 52.97 10.95
C LEU A 258 8.32 51.70 10.36
N ALA A 259 9.65 51.72 10.36
CA ALA A 259 10.57 50.59 10.17
C ALA A 259 10.71 49.78 11.47
N HIS A 260 10.55 48.46 11.37
CA HIS A 260 10.96 47.49 12.40
C HIS A 260 12.11 46.63 11.87
N LYS A 261 13.19 46.56 12.64
CA LYS A 261 14.41 45.77 12.39
C LYS A 261 14.44 44.62 13.41
N PRO A 262 14.63 43.34 13.02
CA PRO A 262 14.82 42.27 13.99
C PRO A 262 16.30 41.96 14.22
N ALA A 263 16.59 41.59 15.47
CA ALA A 263 17.88 41.14 15.99
C ALA A 263 18.19 39.70 15.59
N ALA A 264 19.48 39.39 15.49
CA ALA A 264 20.04 38.10 15.14
C ALA A 264 20.46 37.33 16.40
N ASP A 265 20.04 36.07 16.51
CA ASP A 265 20.56 35.13 17.51
C ASP A 265 21.63 34.23 16.89
N GLN A 266 22.77 34.17 17.59
CA GLN A 266 23.92 33.31 17.35
C GLN A 266 23.68 31.94 17.99
N TYR A 267 23.89 30.86 17.23
CA TYR A 267 24.05 29.51 17.76
C TYR A 267 25.52 29.09 17.60
N ASN A 268 26.20 28.85 18.72
CA ASN A 268 27.49 28.17 18.77
C ASN A 268 27.26 26.66 18.90
N ALA A 269 28.07 25.92 18.14
CA ALA A 269 28.37 24.51 18.35
C ALA A 269 29.33 24.36 19.55
N ASP A 270 29.15 23.33 20.38
CA ASP A 270 30.17 22.26 20.48
C ASP A 270 29.72 21.06 21.35
N ASP A 271 30.38 19.95 21.05
CA ASP A 271 30.76 18.80 21.89
C ASP A 271 29.74 17.73 22.32
N GLY A 272 30.14 16.50 21.99
CA GLY A 272 29.47 15.26 22.34
C GLY A 272 29.99 14.65 23.65
N GLU A 273 29.13 13.85 24.28
CA GLU A 273 29.55 12.92 25.32
C GLU A 273 28.63 11.69 25.38
N ALA A 274 29.20 10.63 25.95
CA ALA A 274 28.78 9.24 25.89
C ALA A 274 27.44 8.92 26.59
N ILE A 275 26.68 7.99 26.02
CA ILE A 275 25.46 7.44 26.64
C ILE A 275 25.84 6.25 27.53
N SER A 276 25.89 6.52 28.83
CA SER A 276 25.78 5.55 29.92
C SER A 276 24.30 5.25 30.16
N MET A 277 23.89 3.98 30.07
CA MET A 277 22.51 3.55 30.33
C MET A 277 22.29 3.42 31.84
N HIS A 278 21.75 4.47 32.46
CA HIS A 278 21.21 4.42 33.83
C HIS A 278 19.70 4.15 33.80
N VAL A 279 19.33 3.10 34.53
CA VAL A 279 17.96 2.70 34.88
C VAL A 279 17.24 3.86 35.58
N ILE A 280 16.08 4.28 35.06
CA ILE A 280 15.13 5.12 35.80
C ILE A 280 13.75 4.47 35.79
N ASN A 281 13.35 4.05 36.98
CA ASN A 281 12.00 3.73 37.40
C ASN A 281 11.29 5.06 37.75
N LYS A 282 10.09 5.34 37.20
CA LYS A 282 9.22 6.39 37.76
C LYS A 282 7.73 6.13 37.51
N ARG A 283 7.00 6.00 38.62
CA ARG A 283 5.55 6.10 38.79
C ARG A 283 5.09 7.57 38.91
N HIS A 284 3.77 7.75 38.77
CA HIS A 284 2.89 8.89 39.12
C HIS A 284 2.89 10.05 38.11
N SER A 285 1.77 10.72 37.74
CA SER A 285 0.40 10.81 38.29
C SER A 285 -0.51 11.65 37.35
N SER A 286 -1.82 11.34 37.39
CA SER A 286 -3.03 12.19 37.26
C SER A 286 -3.13 13.46 36.39
N SER A 287 -4.19 13.50 35.56
CA SER A 287 -5.11 14.63 35.31
C SER A 287 -6.29 14.07 34.49
N HIS A 288 -7.44 13.68 35.05
CA HIS A 288 -8.57 14.46 35.59
C HIS A 288 -9.19 15.47 34.60
N GLY A 289 -10.20 15.00 33.86
CA GLY A 289 -11.15 15.82 33.11
C GLY A 289 -12.55 15.22 33.32
N HIS A 290 -13.30 15.84 34.23
CA HIS A 290 -14.69 15.55 34.57
C HIS A 290 -15.56 16.33 33.57
N CYS A 291 -16.41 15.67 32.79
CA CYS A 291 -17.54 16.32 32.12
C CYS A 291 -18.79 16.01 32.94
N GLU A 292 -19.39 17.06 33.51
CA GLU A 292 -20.75 17.07 34.04
C GLU A 292 -21.72 17.37 32.90
N ASP A 293 -22.70 16.48 32.70
CA ASP A 293 -23.84 16.71 31.83
C ASP A 293 -24.98 17.29 32.69
N ASP A 294 -25.21 18.61 32.57
CA ASP A 294 -26.42 19.25 33.06
C ASP A 294 -27.51 19.21 31.98
N ILE A 295 -28.53 18.38 32.22
CA ILE A 295 -29.80 18.38 31.50
C ILE A 295 -30.72 19.38 32.20
N GLN A 296 -30.91 20.56 31.61
CA GLN A 296 -32.05 21.42 31.90
C GLN A 296 -32.98 21.56 30.69
N SER A 297 -34.20 21.08 30.93
CA SER A 297 -35.45 21.32 30.22
C SER A 297 -35.73 22.80 30.00
N SER A 298 -36.10 23.19 28.78
CA SER A 298 -36.96 24.35 28.55
C SER A 298 -37.84 24.10 27.34
N ASP A 299 -39.14 23.97 27.61
CA ASP A 299 -40.22 24.16 26.65
C ASP A 299 -40.20 25.62 26.15
N GLY A 300 -40.58 25.85 24.88
CA GLY A 300 -40.68 27.20 24.34
C GLY A 300 -40.97 27.29 22.84
N GLU A 301 -42.26 27.37 22.52
CA GLU A 301 -42.89 28.12 21.42
C GLU A 301 -42.43 27.92 19.95
N LEU A 302 -43.35 27.28 19.21
CA LEU A 302 -43.59 27.49 17.79
C LEU A 302 -43.90 28.96 17.48
N ASN A 303 -43.05 29.62 16.67
CA ASN A 303 -43.49 30.77 15.89
C ASN A 303 -42.75 30.91 14.55
N ASN A 304 -43.48 30.56 13.50
CA ASN A 304 -43.75 31.30 12.27
C ASN A 304 -42.62 32.03 11.51
N THR A 305 -42.49 31.60 10.24
CA THR A 305 -42.20 32.40 9.04
C THR A 305 -41.14 33.49 9.12
N ASN A 306 -39.95 33.18 8.62
CA ASN A 306 -39.18 34.15 7.84
C ASN A 306 -38.52 33.45 6.65
N ALA A 307 -38.93 33.87 5.46
CA ALA A 307 -38.36 33.46 4.19
C ALA A 307 -36.86 33.76 4.20
N ILE A 308 -36.05 32.73 4.00
CA ILE A 308 -34.61 32.88 3.77
C ILE A 308 -34.46 33.50 2.38
N PRO A 309 -33.91 34.72 2.24
CA PRO A 309 -33.64 35.29 0.93
C PRO A 309 -32.55 34.45 0.27
N LEU A 310 -32.93 33.78 -0.82
CA LEU A 310 -32.05 33.07 -1.74
C LEU A 310 -31.22 34.10 -2.54
N ASN A 311 -30.37 34.84 -1.84
CA ASN A 311 -29.31 35.64 -2.40
C ASN A 311 -28.01 34.86 -2.22
N MET A 312 -27.85 33.78 -3.01
CA MET A 312 -26.52 33.20 -3.19
C MET A 312 -25.74 34.10 -4.15
N PRO A 313 -24.66 34.76 -3.70
CA PRO A 313 -23.82 35.52 -4.60
C PRO A 313 -23.24 34.58 -5.66
N PRO A 314 -23.21 34.99 -6.95
CA PRO A 314 -22.64 34.17 -8.01
C PRO A 314 -21.11 34.23 -7.91
N GLU A 315 -20.50 33.44 -7.04
CA GLU A 315 -19.05 33.21 -7.08
C GLU A 315 -18.73 31.71 -6.94
N PRO A 316 -19.04 30.87 -7.95
CA PRO A 316 -18.67 29.45 -7.90
C PRO A 316 -17.29 29.17 -8.50
N CYS A 317 -16.68 30.12 -9.22
CA CYS A 317 -15.51 29.84 -10.06
C CYS A 317 -14.19 30.24 -9.41
N LYS A 318 -14.09 31.44 -8.80
CA LYS A 318 -12.87 31.88 -8.11
C LYS A 318 -12.61 31.07 -6.84
N GLN A 319 -13.64 30.84 -6.03
CA GLN A 319 -13.51 30.05 -4.81
C GLN A 319 -13.16 28.58 -5.11
N LYS A 320 -13.69 28.00 -6.19
CA LYS A 320 -13.23 26.68 -6.69
C LYS A 320 -11.78 26.72 -7.15
N HIS A 321 -11.37 27.77 -7.86
CA HIS A 321 -9.99 27.89 -8.32
C HIS A 321 -9.01 28.01 -7.15
N GLU A 322 -9.35 28.79 -6.12
CA GLU A 322 -8.55 28.91 -4.88
C GLU A 322 -8.51 27.60 -4.09
N ILE A 323 -9.63 26.88 -3.94
CA ILE A 323 -9.66 25.57 -3.28
C ILE A 323 -8.84 24.53 -4.07
N ILE A 324 -8.88 24.58 -5.41
CA ILE A 324 -8.07 23.71 -6.27
C ILE A 324 -6.60 24.09 -6.16
N GLU A 325 -6.25 25.38 -6.18
CA GLU A 325 -4.88 25.86 -6.00
C GLU A 325 -4.32 25.48 -4.63
N GLU A 326 -5.13 25.61 -3.58
CA GLU A 326 -4.76 25.26 -2.22
C GLU A 326 -4.59 23.75 -2.06
N ARG A 327 -5.50 22.96 -2.65
CA ARG A 327 -5.35 21.49 -2.69
C ARG A 327 -4.12 21.10 -3.49
N LEU A 328 -3.85 21.72 -4.64
CA LEU A 328 -2.62 21.49 -5.41
C LEU A 328 -1.39 21.85 -4.59
N LYS A 329 -1.38 22.99 -3.88
CA LYS A 329 -0.33 23.42 -2.93
C LYS A 329 -0.08 22.38 -1.83
N ARG A 330 -1.14 21.73 -1.32
CA ARG A 330 -1.04 20.64 -0.33
C ARG A 330 -0.68 19.28 -0.92
N LEU A 331 -0.87 19.06 -2.23
CA LEU A 331 -0.33 17.89 -2.93
C LEU A 331 1.18 18.10 -3.13
N HIS A 332 1.93 17.90 -2.05
CA HIS A 332 3.39 18.07 -1.95
C HIS A 332 4.19 17.32 -3.03
N TYR A 333 3.61 16.30 -3.68
CA TYR A 333 4.24 15.57 -4.76
C TYR A 333 4.11 16.25 -6.14
N LEU A 334 3.18 17.20 -6.31
CA LEU A 334 3.00 18.00 -7.53
C LEU A 334 3.67 19.37 -7.43
N ASN A 335 3.78 19.95 -6.23
CA ASN A 335 4.49 21.22 -5.98
C ASN A 335 5.97 21.03 -5.68
N VAL A 336 6.63 20.29 -6.56
CA VAL A 336 8.09 20.28 -6.63
C VAL A 336 8.47 21.57 -7.35
N PRO A 337 9.18 22.51 -6.71
CA PRO A 337 9.61 23.72 -7.38
C PRO A 337 10.34 23.34 -8.68
N PRO A 338 10.12 24.01 -9.81
CA PRO A 338 10.81 23.68 -11.07
C PRO A 338 12.35 23.70 -10.95
N SER A 339 12.87 24.38 -9.92
CA SER A 339 14.28 24.44 -9.53
C SER A 339 14.65 23.61 -8.29
N GLY A 340 13.68 22.98 -7.61
CA GLY A 340 13.90 22.21 -6.39
C GLY A 340 14.28 20.76 -6.67
N THR A 341 15.30 20.26 -5.99
CA THR A 341 15.56 18.82 -5.93
C THR A 341 14.37 18.13 -5.25
N LEU A 342 13.82 17.10 -5.89
CA LEU A 342 12.84 16.21 -5.25
C LEU A 342 13.42 15.72 -3.92
N PRO A 343 12.65 15.68 -2.82
CA PRO A 343 13.09 15.02 -1.61
C PRO A 343 13.33 13.55 -1.94
N LEU A 344 14.60 13.16 -1.99
CA LEU A 344 14.99 11.79 -2.25
C LEU A 344 14.99 11.05 -0.92
N PHE A 345 13.95 10.25 -0.71
CA PHE A 345 13.85 9.43 0.48
C PHE A 345 14.75 8.20 0.37
N ARG A 346 15.42 7.88 1.48
CA ARG A 346 16.12 6.60 1.61
C ARG A 346 15.11 5.53 2.01
N TYR A 347 15.02 4.47 1.23
CA TYR A 347 14.18 3.33 1.56
C TYR A 347 14.92 2.31 2.43
N ARG A 348 14.18 1.65 3.33
CA ARG A 348 14.60 0.45 4.03
C ARG A 348 13.90 -0.74 3.39
N LEU A 349 14.64 -1.85 3.22
CA LEU A 349 14.04 -3.13 2.88
C LEU A 349 13.39 -3.68 4.15
N HIS A 350 12.08 -3.82 4.13
CA HIS A 350 11.29 -4.44 5.18
C HIS A 350 10.56 -5.63 4.55
N LEU A 351 11.26 -6.76 4.45
CA LEU A 351 10.63 -7.98 3.95
C LEU A 351 9.79 -8.57 5.07
N HIS A 352 8.48 -8.57 4.91
CA HIS A 352 7.60 -9.28 5.84
C HIS A 352 7.68 -10.76 5.53
N HIS A 353 7.81 -11.58 6.57
CA HIS A 353 7.89 -13.03 6.44
C HIS A 353 6.69 -13.60 5.65
N TRP A 354 5.49 -13.02 5.81
CA TRP A 354 4.29 -13.45 5.10
C TRP A 354 4.45 -13.40 3.57
N GLN A 355 5.26 -12.48 3.03
CA GLN A 355 5.51 -12.35 1.59
C GLN A 355 6.28 -13.57 1.04
N ILE A 356 7.20 -14.12 1.83
CA ILE A 356 7.92 -15.36 1.48
C ILE A 356 6.94 -16.53 1.45
N PHE A 357 6.10 -16.65 2.48
CA PHE A 357 5.10 -17.71 2.56
C PHE A 357 4.06 -17.60 1.44
N TYR A 358 3.68 -16.38 1.03
CA TYR A 358 2.78 -16.19 -0.10
C TYR A 358 3.36 -16.79 -1.39
N ILE A 359 4.66 -16.66 -1.61
CA ILE A 359 5.33 -17.30 -2.76
C ILE A 359 5.37 -18.82 -2.60
N LEU A 360 5.66 -19.32 -1.40
CA LEU A 360 5.65 -20.76 -1.12
C LEU A 360 4.27 -21.40 -1.39
N ALA A 361 3.18 -20.64 -1.23
CA ALA A 361 1.82 -21.12 -1.48
C ALA A 361 1.57 -21.54 -2.95
N PHE A 362 2.29 -20.98 -3.93
CA PHE A 362 2.17 -21.41 -5.33
C PHE A 362 2.79 -22.79 -5.58
N PHE A 363 3.67 -23.22 -4.68
CA PHE A 363 4.44 -24.45 -4.83
C PHE A 363 3.77 -25.64 -4.12
N THR A 364 2.78 -25.39 -3.26
CA THR A 364 1.98 -26.41 -2.55
C THR A 364 0.71 -26.80 -3.33
N ARG A 365 0.87 -27.02 -4.64
CA ARG A 365 -0.23 -27.16 -5.62
C ARG A 365 -0.66 -28.61 -5.94
N PHE A 366 -0.15 -29.58 -5.19
CA PHE A 366 -0.37 -31.01 -5.50
C PHE A 366 -1.53 -31.58 -4.72
N ASP A 367 -2.26 -32.49 -5.35
CA ASP A 367 -3.38 -33.17 -4.73
C ASP A 367 -2.93 -34.34 -3.83
N LYS A 368 -2.05 -34.04 -2.88
CA LYS A 368 -1.48 -34.99 -1.92
C LYS A 368 -1.67 -34.45 -0.52
N LEU A 369 -2.01 -35.32 0.44
CA LEU A 369 -2.28 -34.96 1.84
C LEU A 369 -1.22 -34.00 2.40
N ALA A 370 0.06 -34.34 2.26
CA ALA A 370 1.15 -33.51 2.75
C ALA A 370 1.26 -32.15 2.04
N SER A 371 0.96 -32.06 0.74
CA SER A 371 0.94 -30.78 0.01
C SER A 371 -0.23 -29.91 0.45
N ARG A 372 -1.44 -30.49 0.62
CA ARG A 372 -2.62 -29.78 1.13
C ARG A 372 -2.39 -29.26 2.56
N ALA A 373 -1.76 -30.06 3.43
CA ALA A 373 -1.39 -29.65 4.78
C ALA A 373 -0.35 -28.51 4.76
N CYS A 374 0.71 -28.62 3.94
CA CYS A 374 1.69 -27.54 3.76
C CYS A 374 1.02 -26.27 3.22
N ALA A 375 0.13 -26.38 2.24
CA ALA A 375 -0.60 -25.26 1.66
C ALA A 375 -1.44 -24.53 2.72
N GLY A 376 -2.16 -25.29 3.55
CA GLY A 376 -2.90 -24.77 4.69
C GLY A 376 -1.98 -23.98 5.62
N ILE A 377 -0.93 -24.60 6.15
CA ILE A 377 0.00 -23.95 7.09
C ILE A 377 0.57 -22.66 6.49
N VAL A 378 1.07 -22.72 5.26
CA VAL A 378 1.69 -21.59 4.57
C VAL A 378 0.69 -20.44 4.40
N LEU A 379 -0.52 -20.72 3.92
CA LEU A 379 -1.57 -19.69 3.79
C LEU A 379 -2.02 -19.15 5.15
N GLY A 380 -2.04 -19.98 6.20
CA GLY A 380 -2.33 -19.55 7.56
C GLY A 380 -1.30 -18.55 8.07
N ILE A 381 -0.01 -18.80 7.81
CA ILE A 381 1.08 -17.85 8.13
C ILE A 381 0.91 -16.55 7.33
N VAL A 382 0.53 -16.64 6.05
CA VAL A 382 0.26 -15.46 5.22
C VAL A 382 -0.85 -14.61 5.84
N THR A 383 -1.98 -15.23 6.18
CA THR A 383 -3.11 -14.53 6.80
C THR A 383 -2.77 -13.96 8.16
N GLN A 384 -2.00 -14.68 8.99
CA GLN A 384 -1.54 -14.15 10.28
C GLN A 384 -0.77 -12.85 10.06
N GLY A 385 0.24 -12.86 9.19
CA GLY A 385 1.08 -11.69 8.94
C GLY A 385 0.31 -10.53 8.30
N SER A 386 -0.57 -10.80 7.33
CA SER A 386 -1.37 -9.74 6.71
C SER A 386 -2.44 -9.19 7.66
N ALA A 387 -3.06 -10.02 8.50
CA ALA A 387 -4.05 -9.55 9.47
C ALA A 387 -3.41 -8.73 10.61
N ALA A 388 -2.21 -9.14 11.05
CA ALA A 388 -1.42 -8.46 12.09
C ALA A 388 -0.87 -7.13 11.60
N TYR A 389 -0.18 -7.13 10.47
CA TYR A 389 0.65 -6.00 10.00
C TYR A 389 0.07 -5.30 8.77
N GLY A 390 -0.75 -5.98 7.97
CA GLY A 390 -1.28 -5.42 6.71
C GLY A 390 -0.48 -5.87 5.49
N TYR A 391 -0.91 -5.41 4.32
CA TYR A 391 -0.26 -5.67 3.04
C TYR A 391 0.77 -4.59 2.69
N ASP A 392 1.73 -4.39 3.58
CA ASP A 392 2.75 -3.35 3.42
C ASP A 392 3.70 -3.60 2.24
N ALA A 393 4.22 -2.50 1.70
CA ALA A 393 5.20 -2.53 0.64
C ALA A 393 6.54 -3.09 1.18
N MET A 394 7.23 -3.90 0.37
CA MET A 394 8.57 -4.43 0.70
C MET A 394 9.61 -3.31 0.95
N MET A 395 9.36 -2.10 0.45
CA MET A 395 10.23 -0.94 0.59
C MET A 395 9.51 0.14 1.38
N GLU A 396 10.00 0.41 2.58
CA GLU A 396 9.47 1.45 3.46
C GLU A 396 10.31 2.71 3.34
N CYS A 397 9.65 3.86 3.26
CA CYS A 397 10.32 5.16 3.33
C CYS A 397 10.85 5.37 4.75
N ARG A 398 12.16 5.61 4.90
CA ARG A 398 12.71 6.06 6.17
C ARG A 398 12.35 7.54 6.33
N GLN A 399 11.37 7.83 7.17
CA GLN A 399 11.05 9.19 7.60
C GLN A 399 12.21 9.78 8.40
#